data_AF-A0A936MF52-F1
#
_entry.id   AF-A0A936MF52-F1
#
_cell.length_a   1.000
_cell.length_b   1.000
_cell.length_c   1.000
_cell.angle_alpha   90.00
_cell.angle_beta   90.00
_cell.angle_gamma   90.00
#
_symmetry.space_group_name_H-M   'P 1'
#
loop_
_entity.id
_entity.type
_entity.pdbx_description
1 polymer ?
#
loop_
_entity_poly.entity_id
_entity_poly.type
_entity_poly.pdbx_seq_one_letter_code
_entity_poly.pdbx_strand_id
1 'polypeptide(L)'
;MGLLAWLGLKQGGTYPNLDALLAELRRALPDDESVVLRYIAAVVALLVQVASADGRFTEREEQAIRELLTHIHGLKPADIDAVARGLEGKVSELTEEERALCVRELKAICDGRERVEVIRLLAKVAAADGKLTPAERAELRQVALDLAVPAEEIAAAENVAAENETS
;
A
#
# COMPACT_ATOMS: atom_id res chain seq x y z
N MET A 1 5.97 -19.64 -17.88
CA MET A 1 6.75 -19.88 -16.65
C MET A 1 6.45 -18.73 -15.71
N GLY A 2 5.80 -18.99 -14.57
CA GLY A 2 5.29 -17.95 -13.69
C GLY A 2 6.40 -17.25 -12.91
N LEU A 3 6.34 -15.91 -12.84
CA LEU A 3 7.27 -15.02 -12.13
C LEU A 3 7.54 -15.47 -10.68
N LEU A 4 6.56 -16.11 -10.05
CA LEU A 4 6.62 -16.64 -8.68
C LEU A 4 7.59 -17.81 -8.52
N ALA A 5 7.79 -18.62 -9.57
CA ALA A 5 8.72 -19.76 -9.55
C ALA A 5 10.20 -19.31 -9.61
N TRP A 6 10.48 -18.10 -10.07
CA TRP A 6 11.83 -17.53 -10.17
C TRP A 6 12.26 -16.76 -8.91
N LEU A 7 11.30 -16.39 -8.04
CA LEU A 7 11.54 -15.70 -6.76
C LEU A 7 11.97 -16.63 -5.60
N GLY A 8 12.30 -17.89 -5.86
CA GLY A 8 12.72 -18.84 -4.82
C GLY A 8 11.60 -19.29 -3.88
N LEU A 9 10.36 -18.90 -4.14
CA LEU A 9 9.19 -19.31 -3.38
C LEU A 9 8.60 -20.58 -3.99
N LYS A 10 9.12 -21.75 -3.60
CA LYS A 10 8.31 -22.97 -3.58
C LYS A 10 7.88 -23.26 -2.15
N GLN A 11 6.65 -22.90 -1.80
CA GLN A 11 5.59 -23.84 -1.42
C GLN A 11 4.33 -23.06 -0.94
N GLY A 12 3.23 -23.17 -1.70
CA GLY A 12 1.93 -23.48 -1.09
C GLY A 12 0.99 -22.35 -0.65
N GLY A 13 1.30 -21.07 -0.83
CA GLY A 13 0.35 -19.98 -0.52
C GLY A 13 -0.30 -19.43 -1.78
N THR A 14 -1.62 -19.56 -1.93
CA THR A 14 -2.40 -18.64 -2.78
C THR A 14 -2.66 -17.41 -1.92
N TYR A 15 -2.31 -16.21 -2.38
CA TYR A 15 -2.50 -14.96 -1.65
C TYR A 15 -3.62 -14.18 -2.34
N PRO A 16 -4.89 -14.53 -2.09
CA PRO A 16 -5.99 -14.17 -2.97
C PRO A 16 -6.19 -12.67 -3.14
N ASN A 17 -5.86 -11.86 -2.12
CA ASN A 17 -6.02 -10.42 -2.16
C ASN A 17 -4.86 -9.79 -2.95
N LEU A 18 -3.63 -10.16 -2.61
CA LEU A 18 -2.44 -9.60 -3.26
C LEU A 18 -2.28 -10.10 -4.71
N ASP A 19 -2.55 -11.37 -4.99
CA ASP A 19 -2.51 -11.96 -6.33
C ASP A 19 -3.53 -11.28 -7.25
N ALA A 20 -4.70 -10.94 -6.72
CA ALA A 20 -5.71 -10.20 -7.47
C ALA A 20 -5.26 -8.77 -7.79
N LEU A 21 -4.72 -8.04 -6.81
CA LEU A 21 -4.20 -6.70 -7.02
C LEU A 21 -3.08 -6.69 -8.07
N LEU A 22 -2.15 -7.64 -7.98
CA LEU A 22 -1.08 -7.81 -8.95
C LEU A 22 -1.59 -8.17 -10.35
N ALA A 23 -2.67 -8.96 -10.44
CA ALA A 23 -3.29 -9.29 -11.73
C ALA A 23 -3.91 -8.03 -12.38
N GLU A 24 -4.61 -7.20 -11.61
CA GLU A 24 -5.16 -5.93 -12.10
C GLU A 24 -4.04 -4.96 -12.52
N LEU A 25 -2.97 -4.83 -11.73
CA LEU A 25 -1.83 -3.98 -12.08
C LEU A 25 -1.10 -4.45 -13.34
N ARG A 26 -0.91 -5.75 -13.52
CA ARG A 26 -0.33 -6.30 -14.78
C ARG A 26 -1.20 -6.04 -15.99
N ARG A 27 -2.52 -6.03 -15.81
CA ARG A 27 -3.47 -5.72 -16.89
C ARG A 27 -3.44 -4.24 -17.25
N ALA A 28 -3.34 -3.38 -16.25
CA ALA A 28 -3.23 -1.93 -16.38
C ALA A 28 -1.90 -1.48 -17.01
N LEU A 29 -0.80 -2.13 -16.60
CA LEU A 29 0.57 -1.77 -16.95
C LEU A 29 1.29 -2.99 -17.57
N PRO A 30 0.90 -3.40 -18.79
CA PRO A 30 1.42 -4.62 -19.40
C PRO A 30 2.90 -4.52 -19.81
N ASP A 31 3.38 -3.30 -20.04
CA ASP A 31 4.74 -3.02 -20.53
C ASP A 31 5.73 -2.63 -19.41
N ASP A 32 5.25 -2.50 -18.16
CA ASP A 32 6.10 -2.12 -17.03
C ASP A 32 6.89 -3.28 -16.44
N GLU A 33 7.98 -2.93 -15.76
CA GLU A 33 8.82 -3.90 -15.09
C GLU A 33 8.10 -4.57 -13.92
N SER A 34 8.29 -5.88 -13.78
CA SER A 34 7.71 -6.68 -12.69
C SER A 34 8.11 -6.19 -11.29
N VAL A 35 9.19 -5.41 -11.15
CA VAL A 35 9.59 -4.77 -9.89
C VAL A 35 8.65 -3.61 -9.55
N VAL A 36 8.33 -2.75 -10.52
CA VAL A 36 7.43 -1.59 -10.35
C VAL A 36 6.04 -2.07 -9.94
N LEU A 37 5.52 -3.10 -10.61
CA LEU A 37 4.20 -3.65 -10.27
C LEU A 37 4.14 -4.22 -8.85
N ARG A 38 5.22 -4.87 -8.39
CA ARG A 38 5.32 -5.38 -7.01
C ARG A 38 5.40 -4.26 -5.98
N TYR A 39 6.16 -3.21 -6.28
CA TYR A 39 6.22 -2.03 -5.43
C TYR A 39 4.83 -1.40 -5.26
N ILE A 40 4.13 -1.12 -6.37
CA ILE A 40 2.79 -0.52 -6.35
C ILE A 40 1.82 -1.41 -5.58
N ALA A 41 1.81 -2.71 -5.85
CA ALA A 41 0.94 -3.65 -5.15
C ALA A 41 1.20 -3.65 -3.63
N ALA A 42 2.46 -3.70 -3.21
CA ALA A 42 2.82 -3.72 -1.80
C ALA A 42 2.45 -2.42 -1.09
N VAL A 43 2.69 -1.26 -1.72
CA VAL A 43 2.30 0.04 -1.15
C VAL A 43 0.80 0.15 -1.02
N VAL A 44 0.03 -0.15 -2.08
CA VAL A 44 -1.43 -0.05 -2.08
C VAL A 44 -2.06 -1.02 -1.07
N ALA A 45 -1.54 -2.26 -0.99
CA ALA A 45 -2.04 -3.25 -0.05
C ALA A 45 -1.84 -2.80 1.42
N LEU A 46 -0.64 -2.31 1.76
CA LEU A 46 -0.37 -1.79 3.11
C LEU A 46 -1.16 -0.52 3.41
N LEU A 47 -1.41 0.31 2.40
CA LEU A 47 -2.24 1.50 2.54
C LEU A 47 -3.67 1.14 2.92
N VAL A 48 -4.29 0.23 2.19
CA VAL A 48 -5.64 -0.23 2.50
C VAL A 48 -5.69 -0.84 3.90
N GLN A 49 -4.70 -1.67 4.28
CA GLN A 49 -4.62 -2.22 5.63
C GLN A 49 -4.56 -1.14 6.72
N VAL A 50 -3.75 -0.09 6.52
CA VAL A 50 -3.64 1.01 7.50
C VAL A 50 -4.93 1.80 7.56
N ALA A 51 -5.48 2.20 6.41
CA ALA A 51 -6.71 3.00 6.31
C ALA A 51 -7.92 2.24 6.87
N SER A 52 -8.01 0.93 6.64
CA SER A 52 -9.12 0.11 7.13
C SER A 52 -8.94 -0.44 8.55
N ALA A 53 -7.95 0.02 9.31
CA ALA A 53 -7.60 -0.57 10.61
C ALA A 53 -8.70 -0.41 11.67
N ASP A 54 -9.57 0.59 11.54
CA ASP A 54 -10.74 0.78 12.40
C ASP A 54 -11.98 -0.01 11.92
N GLY A 55 -11.85 -0.78 10.84
CA GLY A 55 -12.91 -1.54 10.18
C GLY A 55 -13.72 -0.74 9.17
N ARG A 56 -13.31 0.48 8.81
CA ARG A 56 -13.95 1.31 7.79
C ARG A 56 -12.95 1.79 6.76
N PHE A 57 -13.37 1.81 5.52
CA PHE A 57 -12.62 2.41 4.43
C PHE A 57 -13.55 3.40 3.73
N THR A 58 -13.21 4.68 3.77
CA THR A 58 -14.09 5.77 3.35
C THR A 58 -13.89 6.13 1.88
N GLU A 59 -14.90 6.74 1.27
CA GLU A 59 -14.80 7.25 -0.12
C GLU A 59 -13.68 8.29 -0.28
N ARG A 60 -13.35 9.05 0.78
CA ARG A 60 -12.26 10.04 0.74
C ARG A 60 -10.88 9.40 0.70
N GLU A 61 -10.67 8.34 1.48
CA GLU A 61 -9.43 7.58 1.45
C GLU A 61 -9.27 6.86 0.11
N GLU A 62 -10.36 6.28 -0.41
CA GLU A 62 -10.36 5.69 -1.74
C GLU A 62 -9.99 6.72 -2.82
N GLN A 63 -10.59 7.90 -2.77
CA GLN A 63 -10.27 8.99 -3.69
C GLN A 63 -8.81 9.43 -3.57
N ALA A 64 -8.25 9.50 -2.36
CA ALA A 64 -6.84 9.82 -2.14
C ALA A 64 -5.90 8.73 -2.70
N ILE A 65 -6.26 7.44 -2.59
CA ILE A 65 -5.53 6.36 -3.29
C ILE A 65 -5.59 6.56 -4.80
N ARG A 66 -6.79 6.82 -5.35
CA ARG A 66 -6.98 7.04 -6.79
C ARG A 66 -6.11 8.20 -7.29
N GLU A 67 -6.10 9.30 -6.57
CA GLU A 67 -5.25 10.46 -6.87
C GLU A 67 -3.77 10.11 -6.85
N LEU A 68 -3.29 9.35 -5.87
CA LEU A 68 -1.90 8.88 -5.88
C LEU A 68 -1.58 7.99 -7.09
N LEU A 69 -2.49 7.09 -7.45
CA LEU A 69 -2.31 6.22 -8.61
C LEU A 69 -2.25 7.02 -9.92
N THR A 70 -2.90 8.19 -10.03
CA THR A 70 -2.77 9.06 -11.21
C THR A 70 -1.35 9.60 -11.43
N HIS A 71 -0.53 9.67 -10.36
CA HIS A 71 0.85 10.15 -10.47
C HIS A 71 1.80 9.06 -10.98
N ILE A 72 1.33 7.81 -11.09
CA ILE A 72 2.11 6.71 -11.64
C ILE A 72 2.03 6.78 -13.16
N HIS A 73 3.18 7.07 -13.78
CA HIS A 73 3.29 7.13 -15.22
C HIS A 73 2.89 5.80 -15.86
N GLY A 74 1.93 5.82 -16.78
CA GLY A 74 1.42 4.64 -17.49
C GLY A 74 0.01 4.20 -17.06
N LEU A 75 -0.44 4.56 -15.85
CA LEU A 75 -1.79 4.24 -15.37
C LEU A 75 -2.82 5.20 -15.99
N LYS A 76 -3.76 4.66 -16.78
CA LYS A 76 -4.87 5.45 -17.34
C LYS A 76 -6.01 5.51 -16.33
N PRO A 77 -6.91 6.52 -16.41
CA PRO A 77 -8.06 6.62 -15.51
C PRO A 77 -8.90 5.34 -15.41
N ALA A 78 -9.15 4.67 -16.54
CA ALA A 78 -9.91 3.41 -16.56
C ALA A 78 -9.20 2.25 -15.83
N ASP A 79 -7.87 2.27 -15.79
CA ASP A 79 -7.06 1.28 -15.10
C ASP A 79 -7.02 1.56 -13.59
N ILE A 80 -6.95 2.84 -13.21
CA ILE A 80 -7.09 3.28 -11.81
C ILE A 80 -8.44 2.85 -11.26
N ASP A 81 -9.52 3.03 -12.03
CA ASP A 81 -10.86 2.55 -11.65
C ASP A 81 -10.91 1.03 -11.48
N ALA A 82 -10.16 0.27 -12.30
CA ALA A 82 -10.11 -1.17 -12.18
C ALA A 82 -9.34 -1.62 -10.94
N VAL A 83 -8.20 -0.99 -10.65
CA VAL A 83 -7.43 -1.22 -9.42
C VAL A 83 -8.29 -0.87 -8.20
N ALA A 84 -8.94 0.30 -8.19
CA ALA A 84 -9.79 0.76 -7.09
C ALA A 84 -11.01 -0.16 -6.86
N ARG A 85 -11.72 -0.58 -7.91
CA ARG A 85 -12.79 -1.59 -7.77
C ARG A 85 -12.29 -2.93 -7.23
N GLY A 86 -11.05 -3.29 -7.55
CA GLY A 86 -10.37 -4.45 -6.98
C GLY A 86 -10.19 -4.35 -5.47
N LEU A 87 -10.05 -3.12 -4.94
CA LEU A 87 -9.97 -2.82 -3.51
C LEU A 87 -11.36 -2.79 -2.86
N GLU A 88 -12.36 -2.13 -3.48
CA GLU A 88 -13.74 -1.99 -2.95
C GLU A 88 -14.41 -3.32 -2.54
N GLY A 89 -14.20 -4.39 -3.32
CA GLY A 89 -14.80 -5.71 -3.06
C GLY A 89 -13.93 -6.69 -2.27
N LYS A 90 -12.69 -6.32 -1.96
CA LYS A 90 -11.66 -7.18 -1.35
C LYS A 90 -10.90 -6.50 -0.22
N VAL A 91 -11.54 -5.57 0.50
CA VAL A 91 -11.09 -5.10 1.83
C VAL A 91 -11.20 -6.26 2.85
N SER A 92 -10.61 -7.40 2.52
CA SER A 92 -10.13 -8.38 3.45
C SER A 92 -8.88 -7.76 4.04
N GLU A 93 -8.83 -7.69 5.36
CA GLU A 93 -7.58 -7.58 6.09
C GLU A 93 -6.54 -8.47 5.41
N LEU A 94 -5.39 -7.92 5.05
CA LEU A 94 -4.28 -8.73 4.57
C LEU A 94 -3.99 -9.79 5.62
N THR A 95 -3.79 -11.04 5.19
CA THR A 95 -3.31 -12.05 6.15
C THR A 95 -1.92 -11.65 6.65
N GLU A 96 -1.50 -12.20 7.79
CA GLU A 96 -0.16 -11.96 8.33
C GLU A 96 0.93 -12.31 7.30
N GLU A 97 0.72 -13.36 6.51
CA GLU A 97 1.64 -13.76 5.44
C GLU A 97 1.64 -12.79 4.25
N GLU A 98 0.46 -12.28 3.84
CA GLU A 98 0.35 -11.27 2.77
C GLU A 98 1.06 -9.97 3.17
N ARG A 99 0.88 -9.55 4.43
CA ARG A 99 1.57 -8.39 5.01
C ARG A 99 3.08 -8.62 5.06
N ALA A 100 3.53 -9.75 5.57
CA ALA A 100 4.95 -10.08 5.66
C ALA A 100 5.61 -10.14 4.26
N LEU A 101 4.87 -10.61 3.25
CA LEU A 101 5.28 -10.57 1.85
C LEU A 101 5.45 -9.13 1.36
N CYS A 102 4.47 -8.24 1.57
CA CYS A 102 4.56 -6.83 1.17
C CYS A 102 5.76 -6.13 1.82
N VAL A 103 5.94 -6.30 3.14
CA VAL A 103 7.07 -5.74 3.89
C VAL A 103 8.41 -6.23 3.33
N ARG A 104 8.51 -7.52 3.01
CA ARG A 104 9.74 -8.10 2.46
C ARG A 104 10.05 -7.54 1.07
N GLU A 105 9.06 -7.44 0.20
CA GLU A 105 9.22 -6.87 -1.14
C GLU A 105 9.68 -5.41 -1.06
N LEU A 106 9.05 -4.60 -0.20
CA LEU A 106 9.45 -3.20 -0.01
C LEU A 106 10.87 -3.09 0.56
N LYS A 107 11.27 -3.93 1.52
CA LYS A 107 12.66 -3.96 2.01
C LYS A 107 13.68 -4.36 0.95
N ALA A 108 13.28 -5.17 -0.04
CA ALA A 108 14.16 -5.59 -1.12
C ALA A 108 14.27 -4.55 -2.24
N ILE A 109 13.21 -3.76 -2.46
CA ILE A 109 13.14 -2.76 -3.52
C ILE A 109 13.65 -1.39 -3.02
N CYS A 110 13.34 -1.03 -1.77
CA CYS A 110 13.56 0.30 -1.24
C CYS A 110 14.74 0.37 -0.26
N ASP A 111 15.50 1.46 -0.32
CA ASP A 111 16.50 1.80 0.68
C ASP A 111 15.86 2.35 1.98
N GLY A 112 16.69 2.77 2.95
CA GLY A 112 16.18 3.32 4.22
C GLY A 112 15.36 4.60 4.08
N ARG A 113 15.75 5.48 3.15
CA ARG A 113 15.09 6.75 2.93
C ARG A 113 13.77 6.55 2.17
N GLU A 114 13.77 5.69 1.17
CA GLU A 114 12.57 5.35 0.41
C GLU A 114 11.50 4.71 1.30
N ARG A 115 11.89 3.86 2.26
CA ARG A 115 10.97 3.30 3.26
C ARG A 115 10.31 4.37 4.13
N VAL A 116 11.02 5.44 4.48
CA VAL A 116 10.44 6.60 5.19
C VAL A 116 9.41 7.30 4.32
N GLU A 117 9.69 7.51 3.03
CA GLU A 117 8.73 8.14 2.12
C GLU A 117 7.47 7.28 1.92
N VAL A 118 7.61 5.95 1.89
CA VAL A 118 6.45 5.04 1.90
C VAL A 118 5.60 5.27 3.15
N ILE A 119 6.18 5.33 4.35
CA ILE A 119 5.41 5.58 5.58
C ILE A 119 4.74 6.95 5.57
N ARG A 120 5.40 7.99 5.08
CA ARG A 120 4.77 9.32 4.91
C ARG A 120 3.60 9.29 3.95
N LEU A 121 3.72 8.53 2.86
CA LEU A 121 2.64 8.33 1.90
C LEU A 121 1.44 7.63 2.57
N LEU A 122 1.66 6.53 3.28
CA LEU A 122 0.61 5.81 4.00
C LEU A 122 -0.10 6.72 5.01
N ALA A 123 0.68 7.47 5.82
CA ALA A 123 0.15 8.40 6.81
C ALA A 123 -0.71 9.49 6.18
N LYS A 124 -0.25 10.08 5.07
CA LYS A 124 -0.99 11.14 4.36
C LYS A 124 -2.34 10.63 3.83
N VAL A 125 -2.39 9.40 3.33
CA VAL A 125 -3.61 8.88 2.70
C VAL A 125 -4.62 8.39 3.72
N ALA A 126 -4.17 7.69 4.75
CA ALA A 126 -5.04 7.29 5.85
C ALA A 126 -5.58 8.50 6.63
N ALA A 127 -4.93 9.67 6.56
CA ALA A 127 -5.45 10.92 7.10
C ALA A 127 -6.29 11.73 6.09
N ALA A 128 -6.65 11.18 4.91
CA ALA A 128 -7.30 11.96 3.85
C ALA A 128 -8.69 12.50 4.24
N ASP A 129 -9.37 11.88 5.20
CA ASP A 129 -10.66 12.33 5.72
C ASP A 129 -10.55 13.23 6.98
N GLY A 130 -9.33 13.46 7.47
CA GLY A 130 -9.03 14.30 8.63
C GLY A 130 -7.76 13.86 9.37
N LYS A 131 -7.91 13.14 10.48
CA LYS A 131 -6.80 12.62 11.30
C LYS A 131 -6.86 11.12 11.36
N LEU A 132 -5.67 10.53 11.38
CA LEU A 132 -5.50 9.12 11.75
C LEU A 132 -6.26 8.82 13.04
N THR A 133 -7.17 7.85 12.98
CA THR A 133 -7.79 7.27 14.16
C THR A 133 -6.74 6.57 15.02
N PRO A 134 -7.01 6.29 16.31
CA PRO A 134 -6.08 5.52 17.13
C PRO A 134 -5.72 4.15 16.54
N ALA A 135 -6.63 3.53 15.79
CA ALA A 135 -6.43 2.23 15.15
C ALA A 135 -5.51 2.35 13.93
N GLU A 136 -5.80 3.26 12.99
CA GLU A 136 -4.92 3.53 11.83
C GLU A 136 -3.51 3.94 12.27
N ARG A 137 -3.40 4.77 13.32
CA ARG A 137 -2.10 5.17 13.86
C ARG A 137 -1.32 3.99 14.42
N ALA A 138 -1.98 3.08 15.14
CA ALA A 138 -1.35 1.88 15.66
C ALA A 138 -0.87 0.96 14.51
N GLU A 139 -1.71 0.78 13.50
CA GLU A 139 -1.39 -0.03 12.32
C GLU A 139 -0.24 0.58 11.50
N LEU A 140 -0.27 1.89 11.25
CA LEU A 140 0.81 2.62 10.59
C LEU A 140 2.15 2.44 11.31
N ARG A 141 2.16 2.58 12.65
CA ARG A 141 3.36 2.34 13.47
C ARG A 141 3.85 0.91 13.34
N GLN A 142 2.94 -0.07 13.36
CA GLN A 142 3.31 -1.47 13.21
C GLN A 142 3.93 -1.73 11.83
N VAL A 143 3.33 -1.23 10.75
CA VAL A 143 3.90 -1.31 9.39
C VAL A 143 5.27 -0.62 9.30
N ALA A 144 5.44 0.52 9.93
CA ALA A 144 6.71 1.24 9.95
C ALA A 144 7.82 0.50 10.70
N LEU A 145 7.50 -0.11 11.85
CA LEU A 145 8.41 -0.97 12.59
C LEU A 145 8.83 -2.18 11.75
N ASP A 146 7.88 -2.80 11.06
CA ASP A 146 8.12 -3.90 10.15
C ASP A 146 9.01 -3.52 8.97
N LEU A 147 8.89 -2.29 8.46
CA LEU A 147 9.78 -1.72 7.45
C LEU A 147 11.13 -1.25 8.04
N ALA A 148 11.32 -1.35 9.35
CA ALA A 148 12.48 -0.85 10.08
C ALA A 148 12.73 0.65 9.84
N VAL A 149 11.65 1.44 9.87
CA VAL A 149 11.69 2.90 9.85
C VAL A 149 11.95 3.42 11.28
N PRO A 150 12.86 4.39 11.46
CA PRO A 150 13.16 4.94 12.78
C PRO A 150 11.96 5.65 13.42
N ALA A 151 11.82 5.58 14.74
CA ALA A 151 10.67 6.09 15.48
C ALA A 151 10.45 7.61 15.29
N GLU A 152 11.53 8.37 15.16
CA GLU A 152 11.52 9.81 14.89
C GLU A 152 10.87 10.15 13.54
N GLU A 153 11.11 9.34 12.52
CA GLU A 153 10.52 9.52 11.19
C GLU A 153 9.03 9.13 11.17
N ILE A 154 8.66 8.13 11.97
CA ILE A 154 7.25 7.74 12.16
C ILE A 154 6.48 8.89 12.80
N ALA A 155 7.00 9.46 13.90
CA ALA A 155 6.38 10.59 14.56
C ALA A 155 6.28 11.82 13.64
N ALA A 156 7.32 12.08 12.84
CA ALA A 156 7.29 13.16 11.85
C ALA A 156 6.19 12.94 10.79
N ALA A 157 6.05 11.72 10.28
CA ALA A 157 4.99 11.38 9.31
C ALA A 157 3.58 11.59 9.90
N GLU A 158 3.36 11.17 11.15
CA GLU A 158 2.09 11.38 11.86
C GLU A 158 1.75 12.86 12.05
N ASN A 159 2.75 13.68 12.41
CA ASN A 159 2.56 15.11 12.61
C ASN A 159 2.22 15.82 11.29
N VAL A 160 2.95 15.52 10.22
CA VAL A 160 2.67 16.10 8.89
C VAL A 160 1.26 15.71 8.42
N ALA A 161 0.85 14.46 8.63
CA ALA A 161 -0.50 14.02 8.31
C ALA A 161 -1.56 14.81 9.10
N ALA A 162 -1.30 15.13 10.37
CA ALA A 162 -2.21 15.92 11.20
C ALA A 162 -2.26 17.43 10.84
N GLU A 163 -1.19 18.00 10.28
CA GLU A 163 -1.12 19.44 9.91
C GLU A 163 -1.83 19.78 8.59
N ASN A 164 -1.98 18.80 7.69
CA ASN A 164 -2.66 18.98 6.39
C ASN A 164 -4.17 19.28 6.52
N GLU A 165 -4.75 19.29 7.72
CA GLU A 165 -6.11 19.79 8.00
C GLU A 165 -6.28 21.30 7.82
N THR A 166 -5.18 22.06 7.82
CA THR A 166 -5.22 23.53 8.04
C THR A 166 -4.99 24.38 6.78
N SER A 167 -4.87 23.78 5.59
CA SER A 167 -4.63 24.50 4.32
C SER A 167 -5.76 24.34 3.32
#